data_AF-A0A6I5NU08-F1
#
_entry.id   AF-A0A6I5NU08-F1
#
_cell.length_a   1.000
_cell.length_b   1.000
_cell.length_c   1.000
_cell.angle_alpha   90.00
_cell.angle_beta   90.00
_cell.angle_gamma   90.00
#
_symmetry.space_group_name_H-M   'P 1'
#
loop_
_entity.id
_entity.type
_entity.pdbx_description
1 polymer ?
#
loop_
_entity_poly.entity_id
_entity_poly.type
_entity_poly.pdbx_seq_one_letter_code
_entity_poly.pdbx_strand_id
1 'polypeptide(L)' 'MSLVGSHRVLCSPAIDRYTNDDAGNKTSVEEHTGYRFEYTYDELYRLTQESITDPHEGDR' A
#
# COMPACT_ATOMS: atom_id res chain seq x y z
N MET A 1 -39.57 -4.09 8.80
CA MET A 1 -38.70 -3.44 7.79
C MET A 1 -37.49 -2.91 8.54
N SER A 2 -36.32 -3.57 8.45
CA SER A 2 -35.11 -3.12 9.15
C SER A 2 -34.14 -2.59 8.11
N LEU A 3 -33.94 -1.27 8.11
CA LEU A 3 -32.96 -0.59 7.28
C LEU A 3 -31.66 -0.57 8.08
N VAL A 4 -30.81 -1.58 7.91
CA VAL A 4 -29.49 -1.58 8.55
C VAL A 4 -28.62 -0.60 7.77
N GLY A 5 -28.32 0.53 8.41
CA GLY A 5 -27.49 1.59 7.85
C GLY A 5 -26.15 1.04 7.40
N SER A 6 -25.93 1.09 6.09
CA SER A 6 -24.68 0.73 5.43
C SER A 6 -23.59 1.73 5.78
N HIS A 7 -23.06 1.65 7.01
CA HIS A 7 -21.76 2.24 7.33
C HIS A 7 -20.70 1.39 6.64
N ARG A 8 -20.50 1.65 5.35
CA ARG A 8 -19.22 1.36 4.71
C ARG A 8 -18.23 2.28 5.40
N VAL A 9 -17.69 1.81 6.52
CA VAL A 9 -16.38 2.24 6.96
C VAL A 9 -15.52 1.87 5.76
N LEU A 10 -15.14 2.86 4.95
CA LEU A 10 -13.97 2.75 4.08
C LEU A 10 -12.81 2.66 5.06
N CYS A 11 -12.70 1.50 5.71
CA CYS A 11 -11.62 1.17 6.60
C CYS A 11 -10.39 1.32 5.73
N SER A 12 -9.41 2.06 6.24
CA SER A 12 -8.11 2.27 5.61
C SER A 12 -7.66 1.00 4.89
N PRO A 13 -7.02 1.09 3.72
CA PRO A 13 -6.63 -0.11 2.98
C PRO A 13 -5.94 -1.09 3.94
N ALA A 14 -6.48 -2.31 4.00
CA ALA A 14 -5.89 -3.36 4.82
C ALA A 14 -4.54 -3.70 4.21
N ILE A 15 -3.51 -3.76 5.04
CA ILE A 15 -2.15 -4.07 4.60
C ILE A 15 -1.91 -5.55 4.81
N ASP A 16 -1.51 -6.24 3.76
CA ASP A 16 -1.21 -7.67 3.81
C ASP A 16 0.28 -7.91 4.14
N ARG A 17 1.18 -7.08 3.61
CA ARG A 17 2.63 -7.27 3.80
C ARG A 17 3.42 -5.97 3.83
N TYR A 18 4.46 -5.98 4.67
CA TYR A 18 5.56 -5.03 4.67
C TYR A 18 6.87 -5.75 4.38
N THR A 19 7.72 -5.12 3.56
CA THR A 19 9.11 -5.53 3.36
C THR A 19 10.01 -4.40 3.82
N ASN A 20 11.05 -4.73 4.58
CA ASN A 20 12.07 -3.79 5.03
C ASN A 20 13.44 -4.21 4.48
N ASP A 21 14.35 -3.25 4.32
CA ASP A 21 15.76 -3.51 4.08
C ASP A 21 16.50 -3.92 5.38
N ASP A 22 17.79 -4.25 5.24
CA ASP A 22 18.65 -4.65 6.37
C ASP A 22 18.84 -3.54 7.43
N ALA A 23 18.64 -2.27 7.04
CA ALA A 23 18.68 -1.12 7.93
C ALA A 23 17.32 -0.85 8.60
N GLY A 24 16.27 -1.60 8.25
CA GLY A 24 14.92 -1.48 8.78
C GLY A 24 14.04 -0.44 8.07
N ASN A 25 14.50 0.15 6.96
CA ASN A 25 13.65 1.05 6.16
C ASN A 25 12.65 0.23 5.35
N LYS A 26 11.43 0.73 5.24
CA LYS A 26 10.36 0.07 4.51
C LYS A 26 10.57 0.19 3.01
N THR A 27 10.82 -0.91 2.31
CA THR A 27 11.04 -0.93 0.86
C THR A 27 9.80 -1.30 0.08
N SER A 28 8.83 -1.98 0.68
CA SER A 28 7.55 -2.27 0.00
C SER A 28 6.36 -2.38 0.94
N VAL A 29 5.19 -1.99 0.43
CA VAL A 29 3.87 -2.18 1.03
C VAL A 29 3.00 -2.89 0.01
N GLU A 30 2.31 -3.94 0.43
CA GLU A 30 1.27 -4.59 -0.35
C GLU A 30 -0.07 -4.47 0.37
N GLU A 31 -1.02 -3.83 -0.29
CA GLU A 31 -2.40 -3.70 0.19
C GLU A 31 -3.24 -4.88 -0.26
N HIS A 32 -4.27 -5.20 0.52
CA HIS A 32 -5.22 -6.27 0.25
C HIS A 32 -5.99 -6.08 -1.07
N THR A 33 -6.10 -4.83 -1.51
CA THR A 33 -6.66 -4.42 -2.80
C THR A 33 -5.76 -4.81 -3.98
N GLY A 34 -4.53 -5.26 -3.72
CA GLY A 34 -3.52 -5.64 -4.72
C GLY A 34 -2.61 -4.49 -5.13
N TYR A 35 -2.82 -3.27 -4.62
CA TYR A 35 -1.87 -2.18 -4.81
C TYR A 35 -0.53 -2.51 -4.16
N ARG A 36 0.56 -2.20 -4.86
CA ARG A 36 1.91 -2.35 -4.32
C ARG A 36 2.67 -1.04 -4.42
N PHE A 37 3.25 -0.63 -3.30
CA PHE A 37 4.12 0.53 -3.19
C PHE A 37 5.55 0.07 -3.01
N GLU A 38 6.48 0.71 -3.70
CA GLU A 38 7.91 0.44 -3.60
C GLU A 38 8.67 1.73 -3.33
N TYR A 39 9.62 1.66 -2.40
CA TYR A 39 10.36 2.81 -1.89
C TYR A 39 11.86 2.58 -2.08
N THR A 40 12.55 3.59 -2.57
CA THR A 40 14.02 3.61 -2.68
C THR A 40 14.59 4.71 -1.82
N TYR A 41 15.67 4.41 -1.10
CA TYR A 41 16.35 5.33 -0.21
C TYR A 41 17.78 5.58 -0.68
N ASP A 42 18.33 6.76 -0.36
CA ASP A 42 19.77 7.01 -0.45
C ASP A 42 20.52 6.52 0.81
N GLU A 43 21.84 6.64 0.81
CA GLU A 43 22.71 6.24 1.93
C GLU A 43 22.45 7.01 3.23
N LEU A 44 21.74 8.14 3.16
CA LEU A 44 21.34 8.94 4.31
C LEU A 44 19.92 8.58 4.79
N TYR A 45 19.36 7.47 4.28
CA TYR A 45 18.02 6.97 4.57
C TYR A 45 16.90 7.94 4.21
N ARG A 46 17.13 8.77 3.19
CA ARG A 46 16.10 9.67 2.68
C ARG A 46 15.42 9.02 1.49
N LEU A 47 14.10 9.10 1.43
CA LEU A 47 13.32 8.59 0.30
C LEU A 47 13.70 9.35 -0.97
N THR A 48 14.14 8.64 -1.99
CA THR A 48 14.51 9.21 -3.29
C THR A 48 13.53 8.83 -4.39
N GLN A 49 12.79 7.73 -4.24
CA GLN A 49 11.79 7.29 -5.21
C GLN A 49 10.63 6.55 -4.53
N GLU A 50 9.43 6.79 -5.03
CA GLU A 50 8.21 6.01 -4.76
C GLU A 50 7.65 5.53 -6.10
N SER A 51 7.26 4.25 -6.18
CA SER A 51 6.58 3.65 -7.33
C SER A 51 5.32 2.93 -6.86
N ILE A 52 4.25 3.05 -7.65
CA ILE A 52 2.95 2.42 -7.35
C ILE A 52 2.60 1.50 -8.51
N THR A 53 2.33 0.23 -8.20
CA THR A 53 1.75 -0.72 -9.13
C THR A 53 0.25 -0.85 -8.83
N ASP A 54 -0.57 -0.44 -9.80
CA ASP A 54 -2.03 -0.62 -9.76
C ASP A 54 -2.39 -1.95 -10.43
N PRO A 55 -3.03 -2.90 -9.73
CA PRO A 55 -3.42 -4.19 -10.30
C PRO A 55 -4.58 -4.07 -11.32
N HIS A 56 -5.25 -2.93 -11.39
CA HIS A 56 -6.39 -2.65 -12.27
C HIS A 56 -6.02 -1.73 -13.45
N GLU A 57 -4.76 -1.32 -13.58
CA GLU A 57 -4.26 -0.59 -14.75
C GLU A 57 -4.30 -1.53 -15.98
N GLY A 58 -5.41 -1.49 -16.71
CA GLY A 58 -5.65 -2.30 -17.90
C GLY A 58 -7.11 -2.58 -18.23
N ASP A 59 -8.05 -2.33 -17.31
CA ASP A 59 -9.48 -2.61 -17.50
C ASP A 59 -10.24 -1.34 -17.96
N ARG A 60 -9.89 -0.83 -19.14
CA ARG A 60 -10.58 0.32 -19.79
C ARG A 60 -11.37 -0.13 -21.01
#